data_AF-A0A2D8LZA6-F1
#
_entry.id   AF-A0A2D8LZA6-F1
#
_cell.length_a   1.000
_cell.length_b   1.000
_cell.length_c   1.000
_cell.angle_alpha   90.00
_cell.angle_beta   90.00
_cell.angle_gamma   90.00
#
_symmetry.space_group_name_H-M   'P 1'
#
loop_
_entity.id
_entity.type
_entity.pdbx_description
1 polymer ?
#
loop_
_entity_poly.entity_id
_entity_poly.type
_entity_poly.pdbx_seq_one_letter_code
_entity_poly.pdbx_strand_id
1 'polypeptide(L)'
;GLGRAFHTPPSILHYDDPLLTTVLEPGMFFTIEPMLNAGKWPTKILADGWTAVTKDRSLSAQFEHSLAVTDDGYEIFTLSPKGYTKPPYA
;
A
#
# COMPACT_ATOMS: atom_id res chain seq x y z
N GLY A 1 7.29 -5.65 1.96
CA GLY A 1 7.21 -7.11 1.91
C GLY A 1 6.61 -7.60 3.21
N LEU A 2 5.95 -8.75 3.18
CA LEU A 2 5.36 -9.39 4.37
C LEU A 2 5.45 -10.92 4.26
N GLY A 3 5.10 -11.62 5.33
CA GLY A 3 5.07 -13.08 5.38
C GLY A 3 5.26 -13.58 6.81
N ARG A 4 6.36 -14.30 7.07
CA ARG A 4 6.72 -14.71 8.44
C ARG A 4 7.05 -13.53 9.35
N ALA A 5 7.49 -12.42 8.77
CA ALA A 5 7.64 -11.12 9.43
C ALA A 5 6.53 -10.19 8.93
N PHE A 6 6.03 -9.32 9.81
CA PHE A 6 4.91 -8.44 9.48
C PHE A 6 5.31 -7.38 8.44
N HIS A 7 6.43 -6.69 8.65
CA HIS A 7 7.04 -5.79 7.67
C HIS A 7 8.48 -6.20 7.42
N THR A 8 8.83 -6.46 6.17
CA THR A 8 10.16 -6.89 5.71
C THR A 8 10.41 -6.34 4.30
N PRO A 9 11.66 -6.29 3.78
CA PRO A 9 11.89 -5.95 2.38
C PRO A 9 11.05 -6.80 1.41
N PRO A 10 10.73 -6.29 0.20
CA PRO A 10 11.07 -4.95 -0.31
C PRO A 10 10.20 -3.84 0.30
N SER A 11 10.70 -2.61 0.34
CA SER A 11 9.86 -1.43 0.58
C SER A 11 9.25 -0.98 -0.75
N ILE A 12 7.93 -0.84 -0.80
CA ILE A 12 7.20 -0.41 -1.99
C ILE A 12 6.74 1.03 -1.76
N LEU A 13 7.35 1.98 -2.47
CA LEU A 13 6.99 3.40 -2.38
C LEU A 13 5.86 3.72 -3.36
N HIS A 14 4.96 4.62 -2.97
CA HIS A 14 3.78 5.02 -3.76
C HIS A 14 3.93 6.41 -4.41
N TYR A 15 5.17 6.82 -4.62
CA TYR A 15 5.55 8.04 -5.34
C TYR A 15 6.70 7.72 -6.28
N ASP A 16 6.84 8.53 -7.33
CA ASP A 16 7.92 8.36 -8.29
C ASP A 16 9.28 8.66 -7.65
N ASP A 17 10.20 7.73 -7.80
CA ASP A 17 11.58 7.87 -7.36
C ASP A 17 12.47 7.11 -8.37
N PRO A 18 13.29 7.80 -9.17
CA PRO A 18 14.17 7.19 -10.15
C PRO A 18 15.15 6.15 -9.58
N LEU A 19 15.39 6.16 -8.27
CA LEU A 19 16.25 5.18 -7.61
C LEU A 19 15.55 3.82 -7.41
N LEU A 20 14.23 3.75 -7.56
CA LEU A 20 13.46 2.51 -7.48
C LEU A 20 13.64 1.67 -8.74
N THR A 21 14.65 0.82 -8.70
CA THR A 21 15.06 -0.06 -9.81
C THR A 21 14.92 -1.54 -9.48
N THR A 22 14.24 -1.88 -8.38
CA THR A 22 14.03 -3.27 -7.96
C THR A 22 13.19 -4.01 -8.98
N VAL A 23 13.72 -5.09 -9.54
CA VAL A 23 12.99 -6.00 -10.44
C VAL A 23 12.12 -6.91 -9.59
N LEU A 24 10.84 -7.07 -9.98
CA LEU A 24 9.92 -8.01 -9.34
C LEU A 24 10.18 -9.42 -9.85
N GLU A 25 10.38 -10.37 -8.94
CA GLU A 25 10.67 -11.76 -9.26
C GLU A 25 9.61 -12.70 -8.67
N PRO A 26 9.30 -13.82 -9.33
CA PRO A 26 8.36 -14.81 -8.82
C PRO A 26 8.68 -15.24 -7.37
N GLY A 27 7.65 -15.35 -6.55
CA GLY A 27 7.77 -15.68 -5.12
C GLY A 27 7.96 -14.48 -4.18
N MET A 28 8.19 -13.27 -4.71
CA MET A 28 8.10 -12.06 -3.90
C MET A 28 6.67 -11.84 -3.40
N PHE A 29 6.52 -11.53 -2.10
CA PHE A 29 5.23 -11.27 -1.46
C PHE A 29 5.24 -9.93 -0.72
N PHE A 30 4.34 -9.02 -1.12
CA PHE A 30 4.31 -7.65 -0.59
C PHE A 30 2.91 -7.03 -0.70
N THR A 31 2.76 -5.86 -0.07
CA THR A 31 1.55 -5.04 -0.14
C THR A 31 1.72 -3.94 -1.18
N ILE A 32 0.63 -3.61 -1.84
CA ILE A 32 0.46 -2.32 -2.52
C ILE A 32 -0.63 -1.59 -1.74
N GLU A 33 -0.30 -0.45 -1.14
CA GLU A 33 -1.12 0.22 -0.12
C GLU A 33 -1.14 1.77 -0.24
N PRO A 34 -1.42 2.32 -1.44
CA PRO A 34 -1.29 3.75 -1.69
C PRO A 34 -2.25 4.58 -0.83
N MET A 35 -1.70 5.62 -0.22
CA MET A 35 -2.46 6.69 0.44
C MET A 35 -2.53 7.90 -0.48
N LEU A 36 -3.74 8.31 -0.86
CA LEU A 36 -3.99 9.48 -1.71
C LEU A 36 -4.66 10.59 -0.90
N ASN A 37 -4.03 11.76 -0.92
CA ASN A 37 -4.55 12.97 -0.27
C ASN A 37 -5.31 13.82 -1.29
N ALA A 38 -6.45 14.40 -0.88
CA ALA A 38 -7.17 15.37 -1.70
C ALA A 38 -6.40 16.70 -1.85
N GLY A 39 -5.59 17.04 -0.84
CA GLY A 39 -4.69 18.20 -0.83
C GLY A 39 -3.24 17.82 -1.14
N LYS A 40 -2.32 18.23 -0.27
CA LYS A 40 -0.87 18.03 -0.44
C LYS A 40 -0.37 16.76 0.26
N TRP A 41 0.75 16.22 -0.21
CA TRP A 41 1.38 15.02 0.35
C TRP A 41 1.97 15.13 1.78
N PRO A 42 2.44 16.31 2.28
CA PRO A 42 3.10 16.33 3.59
C PRO A 42 2.19 15.91 4.74
N THR A 43 2.69 15.04 5.61
CA THR A 43 1.98 14.53 6.80
C THR A 43 2.69 14.93 8.10
N LYS A 44 2.02 14.73 9.23
CA LYS A 44 2.62 14.77 10.57
C LYS A 44 2.04 13.65 11.44
N ILE A 45 2.83 13.18 12.40
CA ILE A 45 2.37 12.27 13.44
C ILE A 45 1.83 13.09 14.61
N LEU A 46 0.68 12.68 15.15
CA LEU A 46 0.07 13.32 16.32
C LEU A 46 0.82 12.96 17.62
N ALA A 47 0.42 13.59 18.72
CA ALA A 47 1.05 13.40 20.03
C ALA A 47 0.88 11.97 20.59
N ASP A 48 -0.02 11.17 20.02
CA ASP A 48 -0.17 9.75 20.36
C ASP A 48 0.97 8.87 19.80
N GLY A 49 1.82 9.42 18.92
CA GLY A 49 2.94 8.70 18.32
C GLY A 49 2.56 7.76 17.17
N TRP A 50 1.29 7.74 16.75
CA TRP A 50 0.77 6.79 15.76
C TRP A 50 -0.07 7.44 14.67
N THR A 51 -0.98 8.34 15.01
CA THR A 51 -1.94 8.86 14.05
C THR A 51 -1.24 9.79 13.06
N ALA A 52 -1.14 9.36 11.80
CA ALA A 52 -0.66 10.19 10.70
C ALA A 52 -1.81 11.02 10.13
N VAL A 53 -1.63 12.34 10.03
CA VAL A 53 -2.60 13.25 9.41
C VAL A 53 -1.93 14.11 8.34
N THR A 54 -2.70 14.49 7.31
CA THR A 54 -2.26 15.48 6.32
C THR A 54 -1.99 16.83 7.01
N LYS A 55 -0.90 17.51 6.65
CA LYS A 55 -0.57 18.80 7.28
C LYS A 55 -1.61 19.88 6.98
N ASP A 56 -2.27 19.80 5.83
CA ASP A 56 -3.35 20.71 5.41
C ASP A 56 -4.74 20.27 5.87
N ARG A 57 -4.86 19.13 6.57
CA ARG A 57 -6.12 18.55 7.07
C ARG A 57 -7.14 18.18 5.98
N SER A 58 -6.70 18.09 4.73
CA SER A 58 -7.53 17.54 3.65
C SER A 58 -7.79 16.05 3.86
N LEU A 59 -8.84 15.53 3.22
CA LEU A 59 -9.18 14.11 3.26
C LEU A 59 -8.05 13.26 2.65
N SER A 60 -7.90 12.04 3.18
CA SER A 60 -7.04 11.00 2.64
C SER A 60 -7.84 9.71 2.49
N ALA A 61 -7.53 8.91 1.48
CA ALA A 61 -8.08 7.57 1.30
C ALA A 61 -6.94 6.57 1.04
N GLN A 62 -7.15 5.32 1.47
CA GLN A 62 -6.21 4.22 1.28
C GLN A 62 -6.97 2.95 0.94
N PHE A 63 -6.36 2.13 0.09
CA PHE A 63 -6.73 0.75 -0.17
C PHE A 63 -5.46 -0.09 -0.15
N GLU A 64 -5.58 -1.36 0.21
CA GLU A 64 -4.44 -2.26 0.29
C GLU A 64 -4.80 -3.66 -0.18
N HIS A 65 -3.87 -4.28 -0.89
CA HIS A 65 -3.86 -5.71 -1.12
C HIS A 65 -2.47 -6.30 -0.87
N SER A 66 -2.44 -7.49 -0.28
CA SER A 66 -1.28 -8.38 -0.30
C SER A 66 -1.32 -9.23 -1.57
N LEU A 67 -0.20 -9.27 -2.29
CA LEU A 67 -0.04 -10.02 -3.53
C LEU A 67 1.29 -10.75 -3.62
N ALA A 68 1.31 -11.85 -4.37
CA ALA A 68 2.52 -12.55 -4.77
C ALA A 68 2.81 -12.31 -6.24
N VAL A 69 4.08 -12.19 -6.61
CA VAL A 69 4.52 -12.23 -8.01
C VAL A 69 4.56 -13.70 -8.46
N THR A 70 3.99 -13.99 -9.64
CA THR A 70 4.03 -15.31 -10.29
C THR A 70 4.97 -15.27 -11.50
N ASP A 71 5.23 -16.43 -12.13
CA ASP A 71 6.10 -16.53 -13.32
C ASP A 71 5.63 -15.65 -14.48
N ASP A 72 4.33 -15.37 -14.56
CA ASP A 72 3.65 -14.67 -15.66
C ASP A 72 2.81 -13.46 -15.21
N GLY A 73 2.86 -13.09 -13.93
CA GLY A 73 2.02 -12.02 -13.40
C GLY A 73 2.03 -11.91 -11.87
N TYR A 74 0.82 -11.92 -11.28
CA TYR A 74 0.63 -11.82 -9.84
C TYR A 74 -0.67 -12.49 -9.39
N GLU A 75 -0.75 -12.83 -8.11
CA GLU A 75 -1.94 -13.32 -7.43
C GLU A 75 -2.30 -12.42 -6.25
N ILE A 76 -3.57 -12.03 -6.11
CA ILE A 76 -4.08 -11.22 -4.99
C ILE A 76 -4.67 -12.14 -3.92
N PHE A 77 -4.13 -12.08 -2.70
CA PHE A 77 -4.51 -12.97 -1.59
C PHE A 77 -5.61 -12.40 -0.68
N THR A 78 -6.00 -11.16 -0.92
CA THR A 78 -6.85 -10.37 -0.01
C THR A 78 -8.09 -9.81 -0.70
N LEU A 79 -8.50 -10.43 -1.83
CA LEU A 79 -9.77 -10.09 -2.47
C LEU A 79 -10.94 -10.31 -1.51
N SER A 80 -11.91 -9.40 -1.53
CA SER A 80 -13.11 -9.52 -0.72
C SER A 80 -13.94 -10.74 -1.17
N PRO A 81 -14.27 -11.68 -0.27
CA PRO A 81 -15.14 -12.81 -0.61
C PRO A 81 -16.56 -12.40 -1.03
N LYS A 82 -16.97 -11.16 -0.71
CA LYS A 82 -18.25 -10.57 -1.10
C LYS A 82 -18.18 -9.82 -2.44
N GLY A 83 -17.02 -9.77 -3.09
CA GLY A 83 -16.83 -9.02 -4.34
C GLY A 83 -16.72 -7.51 -4.16
N TYR A 84 -16.52 -7.02 -2.93
CA TYR A 84 -16.36 -5.59 -2.65
C TYR A 84 -14.95 -5.12 -3.02
N THR A 85 -14.78 -4.65 -4.25
CA THR A 85 -13.49 -4.21 -4.81
C THR A 85 -13.37 -2.70 -4.95
N LYS A 86 -14.48 -1.96 -4.88
CA LYS A 86 -14.50 -0.50 -4.89
C LYS A 86 -15.73 0.06 -4.17
N PRO A 87 -15.66 1.29 -3.62
CA PRO A 87 -16.79 1.94 -3.00
C PRO A 87 -17.82 2.41 -4.06
N PRO A 88 -19.10 2.58 -3.68
CA PRO A 88 -19.66 2.19 -2.39
C PRO A 88 -19.72 0.66 -2.24
N TYR A 89 -19.33 0.14 -1.09
CA TYR A 89 -19.41 -1.30 -0.79
C TYR A 89 -20.82 -1.63 -0.30
N ALA A 90 -21.76 -1.69 -1.25
CA ALA A 90 -23.15 -2.08 -1.02
C ALA A 90 -23.45 -3.31 -1.89
#